data_AF-A0A0C9XXD0-F1
#
_entry.id   AF-A0A0C9XXD0-F1
#
_cell.length_a   1.000
_cell.length_b   1.000
_cell.length_c   1.000
_cell.angle_alpha   90.00
_cell.angle_beta   90.00
_cell.angle_gamma   90.00
#
_symmetry.space_group_name_H-M   'P 1'
#
loop_
_entity.id
_entity.type
_entity.pdbx_description
1 polymer ?
#
loop_
_entity_poly.entity_id
_entity_poly.type
_entity_poly.pdbx_seq_one_letter_code
_entity_poly.pdbx_strand_id
1 'polypeptide(L)'
;IQKGTSVARSDDMKSMKATIVDWITPKGQALIPHIPRNAKTGRGFHHERTGALLCPAGYEWANSETKAKLHSSQLQVAGDQWPLFLYVDYSYDVEDPWNSLLRSSLLVLAYRHIFTSPSS
;
A
#
# COMPACT_ATOMS: atom_id res chain seq x y z
N ILE A 1 -16.01 -24.21 12.16
CA ILE A 1 -16.10 -23.02 11.27
C ILE A 1 -14.90 -22.08 11.48
N GLN A 2 -14.64 -21.56 12.69
CA GLN A 2 -13.55 -20.61 12.94
C GLN A 2 -12.13 -21.03 12.48
N LYS A 3 -11.78 -22.32 12.62
CA LYS A 3 -10.45 -22.83 12.22
C LYS A 3 -10.21 -22.71 10.71
N GLY A 4 -11.22 -23.01 9.88
CA GLY A 4 -11.13 -22.89 8.43
C GLY A 4 -11.00 -21.44 7.96
N THR A 5 -11.77 -20.53 8.56
CA THR A 5 -11.69 -19.09 8.27
C THR A 5 -10.33 -18.49 8.64
N SER A 6 -9.74 -18.93 9.77
CA SER A 6 -8.42 -18.46 10.19
C SER A 6 -7.30 -18.92 9.24
N VAL A 7 -7.37 -20.17 8.77
CA VAL A 7 -6.40 -20.72 7.81
C VAL A 7 -6.46 -19.97 6.47
N ALA A 8 -7.66 -19.77 5.91
CA ALA A 8 -7.84 -19.02 4.66
C ALA A 8 -7.23 -17.60 4.74
N ARG A 9 -7.55 -16.86 5.81
CA ARG A 9 -6.99 -15.52 6.04
C ARG A 9 -5.46 -15.51 6.14
N SER A 10 -4.89 -16.52 6.79
CA SER A 10 -3.44 -16.67 6.92
C SER A 10 -2.78 -16.90 5.56
N ASP A 11 -3.38 -17.76 4.72
CA ASP A 11 -2.87 -18.07 3.39
C ASP A 11 -2.99 -16.89 2.43
N ASP A 12 -4.10 -16.16 2.48
CA ASP A 12 -4.31 -14.91 1.72
C ASP A 12 -3.26 -13.86 2.10
N MET A 13 -3.06 -13.63 3.40
CA MET A 13 -2.07 -12.67 3.88
C MET A 13 -0.65 -13.08 3.49
N LYS A 14 -0.34 -14.38 3.53
CA LYS A 14 0.98 -14.92 3.18
C LYS A 14 1.27 -14.75 1.70
N SER A 15 0.31 -15.05 0.83
CA SER A 15 0.45 -14.93 -0.63
C SER A 15 0.46 -13.46 -1.07
N MET A 16 -0.47 -12.64 -0.57
CA MET A 16 -0.55 -11.21 -0.86
C MET A 16 0.73 -10.46 -0.47
N LYS A 17 1.40 -10.85 0.62
CA LYS A 17 2.70 -10.29 1.03
C LYS A 17 3.76 -10.40 -0.08
N ALA A 18 3.76 -11.47 -0.87
CA ALA A 18 4.71 -11.64 -1.96
C ALA A 18 4.26 -10.85 -3.20
N THR A 19 2.99 -11.01 -3.60
CA THR A 19 2.47 -10.43 -4.85
C THR A 19 2.41 -8.91 -4.83
N ILE A 20 2.16 -8.29 -3.67
CA ILE A 20 2.11 -6.83 -3.55
C ILE A 20 3.42 -6.16 -4.00
N VAL A 21 4.57 -6.83 -3.80
CA VAL A 21 5.87 -6.30 -4.25
C VAL A 21 5.90 -6.22 -5.77
N ASP A 22 5.35 -7.21 -6.46
CA ASP A 22 5.28 -7.24 -7.92
C ASP A 22 4.33 -6.14 -8.43
N TRP A 23 3.17 -5.96 -7.80
CA TRP A 23 2.19 -4.94 -8.20
C TRP A 23 2.67 -3.50 -8.01
N ILE A 24 3.45 -3.24 -6.96
CA ILE A 24 4.03 -1.90 -6.72
C ILE A 24 5.36 -1.70 -7.47
N THR A 25 5.87 -2.69 -8.19
CA THR A 25 7.08 -2.51 -9.00
C THR A 25 6.68 -1.94 -10.37
N PRO A 26 7.22 -0.78 -10.80
CA PRO A 26 6.95 -0.28 -12.15
C PRO A 26 7.39 -1.29 -13.21
N LYS A 27 6.64 -1.39 -14.31
CA LYS A 27 6.96 -2.31 -15.41
C LYS A 27 8.37 -2.03 -15.95
N GLY A 28 9.19 -3.07 -16.04
CA GLY A 28 10.56 -2.98 -16.55
C GLY A 28 11.56 -2.30 -15.60
N GLN A 29 11.17 -1.99 -14.36
CA GLN A 29 12.05 -1.40 -13.36
C GLN A 29 12.21 -2.32 -12.14
N ALA A 30 13.17 -1.99 -11.28
CA ALA A 30 13.35 -2.62 -9.98
C ALA A 30 13.08 -1.62 -8.86
N LEU A 31 12.61 -2.11 -7.71
CA LEU A 31 12.54 -1.32 -6.49
C LEU A 31 13.96 -1.13 -5.92
N ILE A 32 14.28 0.11 -5.56
CA ILE A 32 15.57 0.49 -4.99
C ILE A 32 15.30 1.18 -3.64
N PRO A 33 15.80 0.63 -2.52
CA PRO A 33 16.48 -0.66 -2.39
C PRO A 33 15.55 -1.86 -2.68
N HIS A 34 16.12 -3.02 -3.02
CA HIS A 34 15.31 -4.21 -3.30
C HIS A 34 14.43 -4.59 -2.10
N ILE A 35 13.12 -4.79 -2.35
CA ILE A 35 12.19 -5.31 -1.34
C ILE A 35 12.06 -6.84 -1.51
N PRO A 36 12.45 -7.64 -0.50
CA PRO A 36 12.25 -9.08 -0.54
C PRO A 36 10.75 -9.45 -0.51
N ARG A 37 10.32 -10.32 -1.41
CA ARG A 37 8.91 -10.79 -1.51
C ARG A 37 8.45 -11.55 -0.26
N ASN A 38 9.34 -12.28 0.39
CA ASN A 38 9.04 -13.14 1.54
C ASN A 38 9.22 -12.46 2.91
N ALA A 39 9.78 -11.24 2.97
CA ALA A 39 10.00 -10.52 4.21
C ALA A 39 9.32 -9.13 4.20
N LYS A 40 8.96 -8.64 5.40
CA LYS A 40 8.37 -7.30 5.57
C LYS A 40 9.42 -6.20 5.71
N THR A 41 10.68 -6.57 5.94
CA THR A 41 11.81 -5.65 6.04
C THR A 41 11.96 -4.82 4.77
N GLY A 42 12.29 -3.54 4.92
CA GLY A 42 12.45 -2.62 3.78
C GLY A 42 11.13 -2.16 3.15
N ARG A 43 9.99 -2.40 3.81
CA ARG A 43 8.67 -1.84 3.42
C ARG A 43 8.27 -0.72 4.36
N GLY A 44 7.15 -0.06 4.06
CA GLY A 44 6.60 1.02 4.87
C GLY A 44 7.22 2.36 4.52
N PHE A 45 7.34 3.27 5.49
CA PHE A 45 7.92 4.59 5.29
C PHE A 45 9.44 4.56 5.02
N HIS A 46 10.12 3.43 5.31
CA HIS A 46 11.57 3.30 5.10
C HIS A 46 12.00 3.04 3.64
N HIS A 47 11.07 3.07 2.70
CA HIS A 47 11.35 2.83 1.30
C HIS A 47 10.51 3.77 0.44
N GLU A 48 11.14 4.43 -0.53
CA GLU A 48 10.52 5.49 -1.35
C GLU A 48 9.18 5.08 -1.97
N ARG A 49 9.13 3.92 -2.66
CA ARG A 49 7.88 3.46 -3.29
C ARG A 49 6.75 3.16 -2.30
N THR A 50 7.01 2.41 -1.23
CA THR A 50 5.95 2.06 -0.26
C THR A 50 5.58 3.24 0.62
N GLY A 51 6.55 4.11 0.94
CA GLY A 51 6.34 5.33 1.70
C GLY A 51 5.44 6.31 0.95
N ALA A 52 5.70 6.54 -0.35
CA ALA A 52 4.83 7.36 -1.20
C ALA A 52 3.39 6.83 -1.24
N LEU A 53 3.20 5.52 -1.40
CA LEU A 53 1.88 4.88 -1.44
C LEU A 53 1.14 4.95 -0.09
N LEU A 54 1.87 4.88 1.02
CA LEU A 54 1.32 4.92 2.37
C LEU A 54 1.18 6.34 2.93
N CYS A 55 1.77 7.33 2.25
CA CYS A 55 1.71 8.72 2.67
C CYS A 55 0.23 9.14 2.77
N PRO A 56 -0.19 9.76 3.89
CA PRO A 56 -1.57 10.21 4.02
C PRO A 56 -1.86 11.31 2.99
N ALA A 57 -3.06 11.30 2.42
CA ALA A 57 -3.41 12.05 1.22
C ALA A 57 -3.25 13.58 1.32
N GLY A 58 -3.44 14.16 2.51
CA GLY A 58 -3.22 15.59 2.77
C GLY A 58 -1.74 15.98 2.96
N TYR A 59 -0.80 15.05 2.78
CA TYR A 59 0.63 15.30 2.90
C TYR A 59 1.35 14.94 1.61
N GLU A 60 2.40 15.71 1.32
CA GLU A 60 3.25 15.45 0.17
C GLU A 60 4.44 14.58 0.56
N TRP A 61 4.57 13.40 -0.06
CA TRP A 61 5.71 12.52 0.18
C TRP A 61 7.03 13.19 -0.22
N ALA A 62 7.06 14.04 -1.24
CA ALA A 62 8.29 14.74 -1.66
C ALA A 62 8.84 15.70 -0.58
N ASN A 63 8.00 16.12 0.37
CA ASN A 63 8.42 16.98 1.47
C ASN A 63 9.27 16.21 2.49
N SER A 64 10.55 16.59 2.62
CA SER A 64 11.52 15.96 3.52
C SER A 64 11.10 15.99 5.00
N GLU A 65 10.39 17.03 5.43
CA GLU A 65 9.87 17.13 6.80
C GLU A 65 8.74 16.12 7.04
N THR A 66 7.81 16.00 6.08
CA THR A 66 6.76 14.97 6.10
C THR A 66 7.38 13.58 6.17
N LYS A 67 8.35 13.28 5.29
CA LYS A 67 9.05 12.00 5.33
C LYS A 67 9.67 11.77 6.71
N ALA A 68 10.46 12.71 7.21
CA ALA A 68 11.14 12.57 8.50
C ALA A 68 10.16 12.29 9.65
N LYS A 69 9.03 13.02 9.72
CA LYS A 69 8.00 12.81 10.75
C LYS A 69 7.27 11.47 10.61
N LEU A 70 7.02 10.99 9.39
CA LEU A 70 6.45 9.66 9.14
C LEU A 70 7.42 8.54 9.52
N HIS A 71 8.71 8.71 9.19
CA HIS A 71 9.77 7.78 9.58
C HIS A 71 9.95 7.68 11.10
N SER A 72 9.97 8.82 11.79
CA SER A 72 10.12 8.90 13.25
C SER A 72 8.83 8.62 14.02
N SER A 73 7.70 8.39 13.33
CA SER A 73 6.37 8.23 13.94
C SER A 73 5.93 9.43 14.79
N GLN A 74 6.43 10.63 14.46
CA GLN A 74 6.08 11.88 15.13
C GLN A 74 4.88 12.58 14.49
N LEU A 75 4.48 12.16 13.29
CA LEU A 75 3.28 12.67 12.65
C LEU A 75 2.04 11.95 13.19
N GLN A 76 1.18 12.69 13.89
CA GLN A 76 -0.17 12.24 14.22
C GLN A 76 -1.08 12.46 13.01
N VAL A 77 -1.47 11.38 12.36
CA VAL A 77 -2.31 11.38 11.17
C VAL A 77 -3.77 11.24 11.60
N ALA A 78 -4.62 12.18 11.19
CA ALA A 78 -6.05 12.11 11.47
C ALA A 78 -6.71 10.92 10.73
N GLY A 79 -7.80 10.38 11.28
CA GLY A 79 -8.43 9.15 10.75
C GLY A 79 -9.07 9.30 9.37
N ASP A 80 -9.30 10.53 8.92
CA ASP A 80 -9.79 10.89 7.60
C ASP A 80 -8.66 11.07 6.56
N GLN A 81 -7.41 11.04 6.99
CA GLN A 81 -6.22 11.11 6.13
C GLN A 81 -5.86 9.72 5.62
N TRP A 82 -6.62 9.29 4.61
CA TRP A 82 -6.43 8.02 3.93
C TRP A 82 -5.06 7.92 3.23
N PRO A 83 -4.42 6.74 3.21
CA PRO A 83 -3.23 6.51 2.40
C PRO A 83 -3.48 6.72 0.90
N LEU A 84 -2.53 7.31 0.17
CA LEU A 84 -2.64 7.58 -1.26
C LEU A 84 -2.94 6.34 -2.11
N PHE A 85 -2.48 5.15 -1.71
CA PHE A 85 -2.74 3.92 -2.47
C PHE A 85 -4.22 3.58 -2.62
N LEU A 86 -5.12 4.20 -1.87
CA LEU A 86 -6.57 3.99 -1.98
C LEU A 86 -7.19 4.75 -3.17
N TYR A 87 -6.52 5.77 -3.68
CA TYR A 87 -7.03 6.63 -4.75
C TYR A 87 -6.63 6.14 -6.15
N VAL A 88 -7.45 6.46 -7.16
CA VAL A 88 -7.08 6.27 -8.58
C VAL A 88 -5.78 7.01 -8.87
N ASP A 89 -4.86 6.33 -9.57
CA ASP A 89 -3.54 6.85 -9.94
C ASP A 89 -2.71 7.43 -8.79
N TYR A 90 -3.08 7.09 -7.55
CA TYR A 90 -2.46 7.60 -6.31
C TYR A 90 -2.52 9.13 -6.21
N SER A 91 -3.59 9.73 -6.75
CA SER A 91 -3.82 11.17 -6.75
C SER A 91 -4.97 11.55 -5.82
N TYR A 92 -4.74 12.53 -4.97
CA TYR A 92 -5.74 13.08 -4.06
C TYR A 92 -6.28 14.41 -4.59
N ASP A 93 -7.60 14.55 -4.59
CA ASP A 93 -8.28 15.80 -4.92
C ASP A 93 -8.68 16.50 -3.63
N VAL A 94 -8.09 17.68 -3.38
CA VAL A 94 -8.36 18.47 -2.16
C VAL A 94 -9.74 19.12 -2.17
N GLU A 95 -10.29 19.39 -3.35
CA GLU A 95 -11.60 20.02 -3.52
C GLU A 95 -12.73 18.98 -3.43
N ASP A 96 -12.46 17.73 -3.83
CA ASP A 96 -13.34 16.59 -3.64
C ASP A 96 -12.59 15.34 -3.08
N PRO A 97 -12.37 15.26 -1.76
CA PRO A 97 -11.65 14.16 -1.12
C PRO A 97 -12.25 12.77 -1.32
N TRP A 98 -13.53 12.68 -1.71
CA TRP A 98 -14.21 11.41 -1.96
C TRP A 98 -14.05 10.96 -3.41
N ASN A 99 -13.68 11.89 -4.29
CA ASN A 99 -13.37 11.58 -5.66
C ASN A 99 -12.26 10.53 -5.71
N SER A 100 -12.48 9.49 -6.52
CA SER A 100 -11.49 8.43 -6.75
C SER A 100 -11.05 7.61 -5.53
N LEU A 101 -11.60 7.86 -4.34
CA LEU A 101 -11.31 7.09 -3.12
C LEU A 101 -11.81 5.64 -3.24
N LEU A 102 -10.99 4.69 -2.76
CA LEU A 102 -11.20 3.24 -2.83
C LEU A 102 -11.31 2.66 -4.26
N ARG A 103 -10.73 3.33 -5.26
CA ARG A 103 -10.82 2.92 -6.67
C ARG A 103 -9.46 2.62 -7.32
N SER A 104 -8.40 2.53 -6.53
CA SER A 104 -7.07 2.24 -7.07
C SER A 104 -6.98 0.83 -7.68
N SER A 105 -6.10 0.68 -8.68
CA SER A 105 -5.81 -0.61 -9.30
C SER A 105 -5.23 -1.62 -8.30
N LEU A 106 -4.50 -1.17 -7.27
CA LEU A 106 -4.00 -2.03 -6.20
C LEU A 106 -5.14 -2.69 -5.41
N LEU A 107 -6.22 -1.97 -5.13
CA LEU A 107 -7.38 -2.53 -4.45
C LEU A 107 -8.09 -3.57 -5.32
N VAL A 108 -8.21 -3.31 -6.62
CA VAL A 108 -8.78 -4.26 -7.58
C VAL A 108 -7.93 -5.54 -7.63
N LEU A 109 -6.60 -5.41 -7.70
CA LEU A 109 -5.68 -6.55 -7.70
C LEU A 109 -5.76 -7.34 -6.39
N ALA A 110 -5.78 -6.65 -5.25
CA ALA A 110 -5.92 -7.30 -3.94
C ALA A 110 -7.25 -8.06 -3.81
N TYR A 111 -8.36 -7.45 -4.25
CA TYR A 111 -9.67 -8.11 -4.28
C TYR A 111 -9.63 -9.37 -5.15
N ARG A 112 -9.10 -9.27 -6.38
CA ARG A 112 -9.00 -10.44 -7.28
C ARG A 112 -8.11 -11.53 -6.67
N HIS A 113 -6.98 -11.18 -6.09
CA HIS A 113 -6.08 -12.15 -5.46
C HIS A 113 -6.75 -12.93 -4.32
N ILE A 114 -7.55 -12.26 -3.49
CA ILE A 114 -8.24 -12.88 -2.35
C ILE A 114 -9.46 -13.70 -2.80
N PHE A 115 -10.28 -13.17 -3.71
CA PHE A 115 -11.59 -13.75 -4.01
C PHE A 115 -11.65 -14.58 -5.30
N THR A 116 -10.67 -14.43 -6.21
CA THR A 116 -10.64 -15.10 -7.52
C THR A 116 -9.45 -16.05 -7.70
N SER A 117 -8.84 -16.46 -6.58
CA SER A 117 -7.62 -17.27 -6.48
C SER A 117 -6.32 -16.50 -6.76
N PRO A 118 -5.24 -16.75 -5.98
CA PRO A 118 -3.90 -16.15 -6.18
C PRO A 118 -3.23 -16.41 -7.54
N SER A 119 -3.79 -17.31 -8.36
CA SER A 119 -3.18 -17.82 -9.60
C SER A 119 -3.77 -17.21 -10.89
N SER A 120 -4.72 -16.27 -10.76
CA SER A 120 -5.46 -15.67 -11.89
C SER A 120 -4.77 -14.44 -12.50
#